data_AF-A0A935D1M1-F1
#
_entry.id   AF-A0A935D1M1-F1
#
_cell.length_a   1.000
_cell.length_b   1.000
_cell.length_c   1.000
_cell.angle_alpha   90.00
_cell.angle_beta   90.00
_cell.angle_gamma   90.00
#
_symmetry.space_group_name_H-M   'P 1'
#
loop_
_entity.id
_entity.type
_entity.pdbx_description
1 polymer ?
#
loop_
_entity_poly.entity_id
_entity_poly.type
_entity_poly.pdbx_seq_one_letter_code
_entity_poly.pdbx_strand_id
1 'polypeptide(L)'
;MVPGLKLLSVLSAVALGCAGATLAACDTPKATPDAAPAPSTTASAPASASASAAPSYPMPERPVPKTSPTVGAGMPDEVQLKAISYMAAMRAPHPDDAPIDEAFAKDLQRKLGPIVLSMDTGHERAKLNRVELVAAGRQIDLLMSAGCAAETPTRAAVQRAGVSYAALLSHGVLVIRCNDSRTQCLQSTRDTTDVLCTTAPRHK
;
A
#
# COMPACT_ATOMS: atom_id res chain seq x y z
N MET A 1 -41.14 -28.92 -26.75
CA MET A 1 -40.26 -29.30 -27.88
C MET A 1 -39.04 -28.40 -27.83
N VAL A 2 -37.79 -28.79 -27.60
CA VAL A 2 -37.12 -30.03 -27.16
C VAL A 2 -35.98 -29.53 -26.23
N PRO A 3 -35.73 -30.15 -25.06
CA PRO A 3 -34.63 -29.83 -24.18
C PRO A 3 -33.40 -30.72 -24.48
N GLY A 4 -32.18 -30.26 -24.14
CA GLY A 4 -31.09 -31.20 -23.80
C GLY A 4 -29.69 -30.87 -24.34
N LEU A 5 -28.72 -30.78 -23.42
CA LEU A 5 -27.44 -31.52 -23.32
C LEU A 5 -26.65 -30.86 -22.16
N LYS A 6 -26.60 -31.34 -20.91
CA LYS A 6 -25.97 -32.54 -20.33
C LYS A 6 -24.45 -32.73 -20.60
N LEU A 7 -23.71 -32.49 -19.51
CA LEU A 7 -22.70 -33.35 -18.85
C LEU A 7 -21.20 -33.32 -19.26
N LEU A 8 -20.41 -33.46 -18.18
CA LEU A 8 -19.05 -34.01 -17.98
C LEU A 8 -17.89 -32.99 -18.01
N SER A 9 -17.27 -32.67 -16.86
CA SER A 9 -16.41 -33.50 -15.98
C SER A 9 -14.97 -33.52 -16.47
N VAL A 10 -14.03 -32.95 -15.70
CA VAL A 10 -12.74 -33.58 -15.35
C VAL A 10 -12.23 -32.99 -14.02
N LEU A 11 -12.13 -33.86 -13.01
CA LEU A 11 -11.35 -33.69 -11.79
C LEU A 11 -9.85 -33.65 -12.14
N SER A 12 -9.07 -32.84 -11.41
CA SER A 12 -7.69 -33.23 -11.08
C SER A 12 -7.27 -32.66 -9.73
N ALA A 13 -7.27 -33.56 -8.76
CA ALA A 13 -6.58 -33.45 -7.50
C ALA A 13 -5.11 -33.82 -7.73
N VAL A 14 -4.18 -33.04 -7.17
CA VAL A 14 -2.80 -33.49 -6.92
C VAL A 14 -2.54 -33.29 -5.43
N ALA A 15 -2.49 -34.42 -4.74
CA ALA A 15 -1.97 -34.56 -3.38
C ALA A 15 -0.61 -35.27 -3.47
N LEU A 16 0.38 -34.72 -2.77
CA LEU A 16 1.67 -35.31 -2.41
C LEU A 16 1.99 -34.65 -1.04
N GLY A 17 2.05 -35.30 0.13
CA GLY A 17 2.76 -36.53 0.50
C GLY A 17 4.27 -36.22 0.52
N CYS A 18 5.07 -36.37 1.59
CA CYS A 18 4.96 -37.10 2.85
C CYS A 18 6.08 -36.66 3.84
N ALA A 19 5.80 -36.85 5.13
CA ALA A 19 6.69 -37.33 6.21
C ALA A 19 8.00 -36.60 6.61
N GLY A 20 8.07 -36.24 7.89
CA GLY A 20 9.30 -35.99 8.64
C GLY A 20 9.04 -35.57 10.10
N ALA A 21 8.77 -36.54 10.97
CA ALA A 21 8.72 -36.37 12.43
C ALA A 21 10.11 -36.59 13.04
N THR A 22 10.48 -35.88 14.10
CA THR A 22 11.20 -36.42 15.28
C THR A 22 11.32 -35.40 16.42
N LEU A 23 11.34 -35.96 17.63
CA LEU A 23 11.23 -35.38 18.96
C LEU A 23 12.57 -34.85 19.52
N ALA A 24 12.50 -33.83 20.39
CA ALA A 24 13.37 -33.58 21.56
C ALA A 24 12.71 -32.43 22.36
N ALA A 25 12.11 -32.56 23.55
CA ALA A 25 12.50 -33.14 24.84
C ALA A 25 13.66 -32.41 25.56
N CYS A 26 13.33 -31.87 26.74
CA CYS A 26 14.16 -31.37 27.86
C CYS A 26 14.85 -30.00 27.60
N ASP A 27 14.81 -29.01 28.50
CA ASP A 27 15.06 -29.10 29.93
C ASP A 27 14.52 -27.85 30.68
N THR A 28 13.86 -28.07 31.81
CA THR A 28 13.52 -27.03 32.80
C THR A 28 14.26 -27.39 34.09
N PRO A 29 15.03 -26.47 34.67
CA PRO A 29 14.90 -26.19 36.11
C PRO A 29 15.05 -24.67 36.36
N LYS A 30 14.53 -24.00 37.39
CA LYS A 30 14.28 -24.35 38.78
C LYS A 30 13.48 -23.20 39.41
N ALA A 31 12.40 -23.50 40.11
CA ALA A 31 11.78 -22.60 41.07
C ALA A 31 12.37 -22.85 42.46
N THR A 32 12.64 -21.78 43.21
CA THR A 32 12.69 -21.78 44.69
C THR A 32 12.40 -20.35 45.20
N PRO A 33 11.92 -20.19 46.45
CA PRO A 33 10.73 -19.40 46.76
C PRO A 33 10.98 -18.15 47.62
N ASP A 34 9.89 -17.36 47.75
CA ASP A 34 9.44 -16.53 48.88
C ASP A 34 10.41 -15.54 49.56
N ALA A 35 10.07 -14.24 49.48
CA ALA A 35 9.74 -13.42 50.65
C ALA A 35 9.37 -11.98 50.23
N ALA A 36 8.11 -11.61 50.43
CA ALA A 36 7.72 -10.21 50.63
C ALA A 36 8.13 -9.78 52.06
N PRO A 37 8.47 -8.50 52.31
CA PRO A 37 7.42 -7.51 52.52
C PRO A 37 7.73 -6.09 51.97
N ALA A 38 6.67 -5.37 51.59
CA ALA A 38 6.63 -3.91 51.44
C ALA A 38 6.70 -3.22 52.84
N PRO A 39 6.82 -1.87 53.01
CA PRO A 39 6.45 -0.81 52.07
C PRO A 39 7.30 0.51 52.08
N SER A 40 6.85 1.44 51.23
CA SER A 40 6.85 2.92 51.39
C SER A 40 7.90 3.77 50.65
N THR A 41 7.41 4.37 49.56
CA THR A 41 7.57 5.79 49.13
C THR A 41 8.94 6.45 49.08
N THR A 42 9.40 6.76 47.86
CA THR A 42 9.80 8.14 47.51
C THR A 42 9.71 8.35 45.98
N ALA A 43 9.02 9.41 45.59
CA ALA A 43 8.95 9.89 44.22
C ALA A 43 10.30 10.52 43.81
N SER A 44 10.79 10.15 42.63
CA SER A 44 11.70 10.98 41.81
C SER A 44 11.72 10.42 40.39
N ALA A 45 10.98 11.07 39.49
CA ALA A 45 11.33 11.06 38.08
C ALA A 45 12.71 11.74 37.93
N PRO A 46 13.57 11.26 37.02
CA PRO A 46 13.61 11.99 35.75
C PRO A 46 13.96 11.12 34.53
N ALA A 47 13.91 11.81 33.38
CA ALA A 47 14.46 11.45 32.09
C ALA A 47 13.68 10.39 31.32
N SER A 48 12.63 10.87 30.65
CA SER A 48 12.26 10.44 29.31
C SER A 48 13.52 10.10 28.53
N ALA A 49 13.76 8.81 28.33
CA ALA A 49 14.63 8.35 27.26
C ALA A 49 14.04 8.95 25.97
N SER A 50 14.73 9.96 25.45
CA SER A 50 14.55 10.37 24.07
C SER A 50 14.75 9.11 23.24
N ALA A 51 13.65 8.58 22.72
CA ALA A 51 13.74 7.77 21.52
C ALA A 51 14.46 8.68 20.51
N SER A 52 15.73 8.40 20.26
CA SER A 52 16.43 8.96 19.12
C SER A 52 15.62 8.52 17.91
N ALA A 53 14.72 9.39 17.47
CA ALA A 53 14.13 9.30 16.16
C ALA A 53 15.31 9.23 15.21
N ALA A 54 15.48 8.08 14.55
CA ALA A 54 16.22 8.01 13.31
C ALA A 54 15.79 9.21 12.45
N PRO A 55 16.68 9.82 11.64
CA PRO A 55 16.35 10.99 10.85
C PRO A 55 15.15 10.67 9.96
N SER A 56 13.95 10.96 10.48
CA SER A 56 12.75 10.93 9.71
C SER A 56 12.85 12.17 8.88
N TYR A 57 12.97 12.00 7.58
CA TYR A 57 12.81 13.13 6.69
C TYR A 57 11.41 13.67 7.00
N PRO A 58 11.29 14.86 7.63
CA PRO A 58 9.99 15.35 8.03
C PRO A 58 9.17 15.48 6.75
N MET A 59 8.03 14.80 6.69
CA MET A 59 7.14 14.95 5.55
C MET A 59 6.84 16.44 5.38
N PRO A 60 6.96 16.99 4.15
CA PRO A 60 6.56 18.36 3.88
C PRO A 60 5.14 18.61 4.37
N GLU A 61 4.82 19.85 4.74
CA GLU A 61 3.47 20.19 5.12
C GLU A 61 2.50 19.91 3.97
N ARG A 62 1.33 19.36 4.30
CA ARG A 62 0.31 19.08 3.28
C ARG A 62 -0.13 20.38 2.60
N PRO A 63 -0.23 20.40 1.27
CA PRO A 63 -0.69 21.57 0.52
C PRO A 63 -2.18 21.86 0.74
N VAL A 64 -2.98 20.83 1.04
CA VAL A 64 -4.44 20.89 1.22
C VAL A 64 -4.86 20.00 2.38
N PRO A 65 -6.00 20.27 3.04
CA PRO A 65 -6.53 19.40 4.09
C PRO A 65 -6.97 18.04 3.54
N LYS A 66 -6.99 17.00 4.39
CA LYS A 66 -7.40 15.64 3.98
C LYS A 66 -8.86 15.56 3.52
N THR A 67 -9.70 16.48 3.97
CA THR A 67 -11.11 16.61 3.57
C THR A 67 -11.29 17.10 2.14
N SER A 68 -10.29 17.77 1.56
CA SER A 68 -10.28 18.21 0.17
C SER A 68 -8.93 17.82 -0.46
N PRO A 69 -8.78 16.55 -0.87
CA PRO A 69 -7.47 16.02 -1.27
C PRO A 69 -6.99 16.53 -2.64
N THR A 70 -7.73 17.40 -3.32
CA THR A 70 -7.48 17.75 -4.72
C THR A 70 -6.87 19.15 -4.85
N VAL A 71 -5.69 19.21 -5.47
CA VAL A 71 -5.04 20.45 -5.93
C VAL A 71 -5.32 20.64 -7.42
N GLY A 72 -6.20 21.60 -7.74
CA GLY A 72 -6.53 21.95 -9.11
C GLY A 72 -5.49 22.85 -9.77
N ALA A 73 -5.47 22.88 -11.12
CA ALA A 73 -4.56 23.72 -11.90
C ALA A 73 -4.78 25.25 -11.73
N GLY A 74 -5.92 25.67 -11.18
CA GLY A 74 -6.19 27.08 -10.87
C GLY A 74 -5.72 27.52 -9.48
N MET A 75 -5.15 26.61 -8.68
CA MET A 75 -4.58 26.94 -7.37
C MET A 75 -3.26 27.71 -7.53
N PRO A 76 -2.83 28.50 -6.53
CA PRO A 76 -1.56 29.23 -6.59
C PRO A 76 -0.38 28.32 -6.87
N ASP A 77 0.61 28.81 -7.63
CA ASP A 77 1.80 28.03 -8.03
C ASP A 77 2.54 27.45 -6.82
N GLU A 78 2.60 28.19 -5.71
CA GLU A 78 3.17 27.71 -4.44
C GLU A 78 2.47 26.45 -3.92
N VAL A 79 1.15 26.36 -4.04
CA VAL A 79 0.36 25.19 -3.63
C VAL A 79 0.63 24.02 -4.57
N GLN A 80 0.76 24.28 -5.87
CA GLN A 80 1.10 23.26 -6.86
C GLN A 80 2.51 22.70 -6.64
N LEU A 81 3.50 23.55 -6.39
CA LEU A 81 4.88 23.15 -6.06
C LEU A 81 4.94 22.38 -4.75
N LYS A 82 4.22 22.82 -3.71
CA LYS A 82 4.07 22.07 -2.46
C LYS A 82 3.47 20.69 -2.70
N ALA A 83 2.45 20.58 -3.54
CA ALA A 83 1.85 19.29 -3.88
C ALA A 83 2.82 18.35 -4.59
N ILE A 84 3.62 18.86 -5.52
CA ILE A 84 4.68 18.07 -6.18
C ILE A 84 5.70 17.58 -5.15
N SER A 85 6.17 18.46 -4.26
CA SER A 85 7.14 18.09 -3.21
C SER A 85 6.56 17.06 -2.24
N TYR A 86 5.29 17.20 -1.85
CA TYR A 86 4.59 16.27 -0.98
C TYR A 86 4.40 14.91 -1.66
N MET A 87 4.02 14.88 -2.93
CA MET A 87 3.89 13.66 -3.72
C MET A 87 5.21 12.93 -3.89
N ALA A 88 6.33 13.65 -4.00
CA ALA A 88 7.66 13.06 -4.02
C ALA A 88 8.01 12.45 -2.65
N ALA A 89 7.74 13.18 -1.56
CA ALA A 89 7.98 12.71 -0.20
C ALA A 89 7.17 11.44 0.16
N MET A 90 5.91 11.34 -0.30
CA MET A 90 5.11 10.11 -0.09
C MET A 90 5.77 8.86 -0.68
N ARG A 91 6.51 9.00 -1.78
CA ARG A 91 7.18 7.88 -2.48
C ARG A 91 8.59 7.62 -1.95
N ALA A 92 9.18 8.58 -1.24
CA ALA A 92 10.54 8.46 -0.75
C ALA A 92 10.63 7.33 0.28
N PRO A 93 11.61 6.42 0.17
CA PRO A 93 11.79 5.36 1.15
C PRO A 93 12.28 5.93 2.50
N HIS A 94 11.78 5.35 3.58
CA HIS A 94 12.19 5.57 4.96
C HIS A 94 13.07 4.39 5.41
N PRO A 95 14.06 4.59 6.30
CA PRO A 95 14.84 3.49 6.87
C PRO A 95 13.99 2.39 7.55
N ASP A 96 12.79 2.74 8.02
CA ASP A 96 11.88 1.79 8.70
C ASP A 96 10.93 1.05 7.74
N ASP A 97 10.93 1.37 6.44
CA ASP A 97 10.07 0.65 5.50
C ASP A 97 10.59 -0.76 5.25
N ALA A 98 9.65 -1.65 4.96
CA ALA A 98 9.99 -2.98 4.49
C ALA A 98 10.86 -2.93 3.21
N PRO A 99 11.77 -3.90 3.05
CA PRO A 99 12.49 -4.09 1.79
C PRO A 99 11.49 -4.40 0.66
N ILE A 100 11.90 -4.09 -0.57
CA ILE A 100 11.06 -4.30 -1.75
C ILE A 100 10.90 -5.80 -2.00
N ASP A 101 9.65 -6.26 -2.08
CA ASP A 101 9.32 -7.59 -2.58
C ASP A 101 8.88 -7.48 -4.05
N GLU A 102 9.85 -7.65 -4.96
CA GLU A 102 9.59 -7.57 -6.40
C GLU A 102 8.63 -8.65 -6.90
N ALA A 103 8.64 -9.83 -6.27
CA ALA A 103 7.80 -10.95 -6.68
C ALA A 103 6.33 -10.63 -6.36
N PHE A 104 6.09 -10.11 -5.16
CA PHE A 104 4.78 -9.59 -4.75
C PHE A 104 4.33 -8.44 -5.66
N ALA A 105 5.18 -7.45 -5.92
CA ALA A 105 4.83 -6.31 -6.77
C ALA A 105 4.43 -6.75 -8.19
N LYS A 106 5.17 -7.69 -8.80
CA LYS A 106 4.86 -8.27 -10.12
C LYS A 106 3.55 -9.07 -10.10
N ASP A 107 3.27 -9.80 -9.03
CA ASP A 107 2.00 -10.52 -8.89
C ASP A 107 0.80 -9.57 -8.75
N LEU A 108 0.97 -8.54 -7.94
CA LEU A 108 -0.03 -7.50 -7.78
C LEU A 108 -0.27 -6.73 -9.08
N GLN A 109 0.77 -6.42 -9.85
CA GLN A 109 0.64 -5.83 -11.19
C GLN A 109 -0.25 -6.68 -12.10
N ARG A 110 -0.03 -8.00 -12.15
CA ARG A 110 -0.85 -8.93 -12.94
C ARG A 110 -2.30 -8.95 -12.47
N LYS A 111 -2.54 -8.94 -11.15
CA LYS A 111 -3.89 -8.91 -10.56
C LYS A 111 -4.63 -7.60 -10.85
N LEU A 112 -3.93 -6.48 -10.79
CA LEU A 112 -4.51 -5.15 -10.99
C LEU A 112 -4.83 -4.86 -12.46
N GLY A 113 -4.10 -5.46 -13.42
CA GLY A 113 -4.33 -5.27 -14.86
C GLY A 113 -5.80 -5.36 -15.30
N PRO A 114 -6.50 -6.49 -15.10
CA PRO A 114 -7.91 -6.62 -15.48
C PRO A 114 -8.84 -5.73 -14.63
N ILE A 115 -8.48 -5.45 -13.37
CA ILE A 115 -9.25 -4.58 -12.48
C ILE A 115 -9.26 -3.15 -13.03
N VAL A 116 -8.08 -2.60 -13.35
CA VAL A 116 -7.93 -1.27 -13.92
C VAL A 116 -8.66 -1.17 -15.25
N LEU A 117 -8.53 -2.18 -16.12
CA LEU A 117 -9.25 -2.20 -17.39
C LEU A 117 -10.78 -2.11 -17.22
N SER A 118 -11.34 -2.79 -16.22
CA SER A 118 -12.78 -2.72 -15.94
C SER A 118 -13.23 -1.42 -15.27
N MET A 119 -12.30 -0.70 -14.64
CA MET A 119 -12.57 0.59 -13.99
C MET A 119 -12.36 1.78 -14.93
N ASP A 120 -11.66 1.57 -16.06
CA ASP A 120 -11.36 2.61 -17.04
C ASP A 120 -12.60 2.96 -17.87
N THR A 121 -13.05 4.21 -17.72
CA THR A 121 -14.19 4.77 -18.44
C THR A 121 -13.80 5.53 -19.71
N GLY A 122 -12.50 5.63 -20.01
CA GLY A 122 -11.99 6.36 -21.17
C GLY A 122 -12.09 5.59 -22.49
N HIS A 123 -12.13 6.34 -23.59
CA HIS A 123 -12.23 5.79 -24.94
C HIS A 123 -10.93 5.14 -25.42
N GLU A 124 -9.77 5.52 -24.86
CA GLU A 124 -8.46 4.97 -25.27
C GLU A 124 -7.96 3.85 -24.33
N ARG A 125 -8.89 3.13 -23.69
CA ARG A 125 -8.59 2.03 -22.76
C ARG A 125 -7.86 0.81 -23.36
N ALA A 126 -7.62 0.76 -24.66
CA ALA A 126 -6.79 -0.28 -25.28
C ALA A 126 -5.31 0.13 -25.45
N LYS A 127 -4.96 1.43 -25.35
CA LYS A 127 -3.65 1.95 -25.73
C LYS A 127 -2.63 2.11 -24.59
N LEU A 128 -3.07 2.11 -23.33
CA LEU A 128 -2.20 2.34 -22.17
C LEU A 128 -1.76 1.01 -21.52
N ASN A 129 -0.51 0.99 -21.04
CA ASN A 129 0.01 -0.06 -20.17
C ASN A 129 -0.63 0.07 -18.79
N ARG A 130 -1.72 -0.67 -18.55
CA ARG A 130 -2.69 -0.39 -17.46
C ARG A 130 -2.10 -0.32 -16.06
N VAL A 131 -1.07 -1.13 -15.79
CA VAL A 131 -0.41 -1.12 -14.48
C VAL A 131 1.09 -1.12 -14.68
N GLU A 132 1.77 -0.14 -14.12
CA GLU A 132 3.21 0.04 -14.18
C GLU A 132 3.82 -0.01 -12.77
N LEU A 133 4.99 -0.63 -12.67
CA LEU A 133 5.77 -0.66 -11.44
C LEU A 133 6.87 0.39 -11.54
N VAL A 134 6.88 1.34 -10.61
CA VAL A 134 7.86 2.42 -10.53
C VAL A 134 8.75 2.21 -9.30
N ALA A 135 10.01 2.62 -9.42
CA ALA A 135 11.02 2.47 -8.36
C ALA A 135 11.11 1.02 -7.82
N ALA A 136 11.31 0.07 -8.73
CA ALA A 136 11.39 -1.37 -8.46
C ALA A 136 10.14 -1.99 -7.79
N GLY A 137 8.98 -1.30 -7.83
CA GLY A 137 7.73 -1.78 -7.23
C GLY A 137 7.33 -1.06 -5.96
N ARG A 138 8.12 -0.07 -5.47
CA ARG A 138 7.69 0.79 -4.35
C ARG A 138 6.47 1.64 -4.67
N GLN A 139 6.25 1.92 -5.95
CA GLN A 139 5.08 2.62 -6.43
C GLN A 139 4.39 1.78 -7.51
N ILE A 140 3.06 1.71 -7.43
CA ILE A 140 2.22 1.06 -8.43
C ILE A 140 1.37 2.12 -9.10
N ASP A 141 1.52 2.25 -10.41
CA ASP A 141 0.78 3.19 -11.24
C ASP A 141 -0.35 2.48 -11.96
N LEU A 142 -1.58 2.95 -11.76
CA LEU A 142 -2.78 2.55 -12.47
C LEU A 142 -3.00 3.58 -13.60
N LEU A 143 -2.62 3.20 -14.82
CA LEU A 143 -2.74 4.06 -16.01
C LEU A 143 -4.11 3.89 -16.67
N MET A 144 -4.89 4.96 -16.66
CA MET A 144 -6.29 4.96 -17.12
C MET A 144 -6.54 6.00 -18.23
N SER A 145 -7.46 5.65 -19.12
CA SER A 145 -8.19 6.53 -20.03
C SER A 145 -8.71 7.80 -19.35
N ALA A 146 -9.59 7.51 -18.40
CA ALA A 146 -10.33 8.44 -17.57
C ALA A 146 -10.85 7.70 -16.32
N GLY A 147 -11.27 8.45 -15.31
CA GLY A 147 -11.94 7.90 -14.12
C GLY A 147 -11.03 7.79 -12.90
N CYS A 148 -9.88 8.46 -12.90
CA CYS A 148 -9.09 8.64 -11.69
C CYS A 148 -9.78 9.63 -10.75
N ALA A 149 -9.97 9.17 -9.52
CA ALA A 149 -10.50 9.92 -8.39
C ALA A 149 -9.76 9.48 -7.12
N ALA A 150 -9.99 10.18 -6.01
CA ALA A 150 -9.33 9.91 -4.73
C ALA A 150 -9.58 8.48 -4.22
N GLU A 151 -10.76 7.92 -4.49
CA GLU A 151 -11.14 6.57 -4.05
C GLU A 151 -10.63 5.48 -4.99
N THR A 152 -10.19 5.82 -6.19
CA THR A 152 -9.82 4.85 -7.23
C THR A 152 -8.67 3.93 -6.79
N PRO A 153 -7.58 4.41 -6.16
CA PRO A 153 -6.53 3.54 -5.60
C PRO A 153 -7.07 2.53 -4.58
N THR A 154 -7.90 2.98 -3.63
CA THR A 154 -8.54 2.12 -2.61
C THR A 154 -9.45 1.09 -3.25
N ARG A 155 -10.26 1.51 -4.22
CA ARG A 155 -11.17 0.62 -4.93
C ARG A 155 -10.40 -0.45 -5.69
N ALA A 156 -9.32 -0.08 -6.39
CA ALA A 156 -8.53 -1.04 -7.16
C ALA A 156 -7.80 -2.05 -6.26
N ALA A 157 -7.01 -1.58 -5.29
CA ALA A 157 -6.15 -2.46 -4.51
C ALA A 157 -6.89 -3.18 -3.36
N VAL A 158 -7.66 -2.44 -2.56
CA VAL A 158 -8.29 -3.01 -1.36
C VAL A 158 -9.59 -3.69 -1.71
N GLN A 159 -10.50 -2.99 -2.39
CA GLN A 159 -11.87 -3.49 -2.59
C GLN A 159 -11.95 -4.56 -3.68
N ARG A 160 -11.14 -4.44 -4.74
CA ARG A 160 -11.20 -5.36 -5.90
C ARG A 160 -10.07 -6.38 -5.93
N ALA A 161 -8.83 -5.98 -5.63
CA ALA A 161 -7.71 -6.94 -5.56
C ALA A 161 -7.62 -7.65 -4.20
N GLY A 162 -8.34 -7.19 -3.18
CA GLY A 162 -8.36 -7.81 -1.86
C GLY A 162 -7.05 -7.64 -1.07
N VAL A 163 -6.20 -6.68 -1.44
CA VAL A 163 -4.91 -6.45 -0.80
C VAL A 163 -5.02 -5.25 0.13
N SER A 164 -4.79 -5.46 1.43
CA SER A 164 -4.83 -4.39 2.43
C SER A 164 -3.62 -3.45 2.31
N TYR A 165 -3.77 -2.20 2.76
CA TYR A 165 -2.65 -1.25 2.82
C TYR A 165 -1.50 -1.73 3.71
N ALA A 166 -1.81 -2.44 4.80
CA ALA A 166 -0.80 -3.04 5.65
C ALA A 166 0.03 -4.09 4.90
N ALA A 167 -0.60 -4.93 4.08
CA ALA A 167 0.10 -5.90 3.25
C ALA A 167 0.99 -5.20 2.19
N LEU A 168 0.47 -4.17 1.54
CA LEU A 168 1.25 -3.38 0.59
C LEU A 168 2.51 -2.80 1.24
N LEU A 169 2.36 -2.19 2.41
CA LEU A 169 3.45 -1.60 3.17
C LEU A 169 4.47 -2.67 3.62
N SER A 170 4.01 -3.84 4.10
CA SER A 170 4.90 -4.93 4.52
C SER A 170 5.70 -5.56 3.38
N HIS A 171 5.23 -5.43 2.14
CA HIS A 171 5.94 -5.86 0.93
C HIS A 171 6.72 -4.72 0.24
N GLY A 172 6.87 -3.56 0.91
CA GLY A 172 7.68 -2.45 0.45
C GLY A 172 7.00 -1.54 -0.59
N VAL A 173 5.69 -1.70 -0.83
CA VAL A 173 4.87 -0.80 -1.66
C VAL A 173 4.41 0.38 -0.82
N LEU A 174 4.85 1.58 -1.18
CA LEU A 174 4.63 2.82 -0.43
C LEU A 174 3.44 3.63 -0.95
N VAL A 175 3.20 3.57 -2.26
CA VAL A 175 2.19 4.40 -2.92
C VAL A 175 1.48 3.63 -4.03
N ILE A 176 0.17 3.81 -4.10
CA ILE A 176 -0.62 3.48 -5.29
C ILE A 176 -1.09 4.77 -5.93
N ARG A 177 -0.77 4.97 -7.20
CA ARG A 177 -1.17 6.14 -7.97
C ARG A 177 -2.17 5.74 -9.04
N CYS A 178 -3.28 6.45 -9.11
CA CYS A 178 -4.11 6.49 -10.31
C CYS A 178 -3.66 7.65 -11.18
N ASN A 179 -3.43 7.44 -12.47
CA ASN A 179 -3.11 8.49 -13.42
C ASN A 179 -4.01 8.39 -14.66
N ASP A 180 -4.73 9.46 -14.97
CA ASP A 180 -5.47 9.61 -16.22
C ASP A 180 -5.09 10.89 -16.96
N SER A 181 -5.77 11.16 -18.07
CA SER A 181 -5.51 12.33 -18.93
C SER A 181 -5.72 13.70 -18.25
N ARG A 182 -6.34 13.76 -17.07
CA ARG A 182 -6.71 14.99 -16.37
C ARG A 182 -6.22 15.05 -14.93
N THR A 183 -6.14 13.91 -14.27
CA THR A 183 -5.96 13.82 -12.82
C THR A 183 -4.97 12.72 -12.49
N GLN A 184 -4.08 13.01 -11.54
CA GLN A 184 -3.30 11.99 -10.85
C GLN A 184 -3.65 11.99 -9.36
N CYS A 185 -3.96 10.83 -8.79
CA CYS A 185 -4.29 10.67 -7.38
C CYS A 185 -3.34 9.65 -6.75
N LEU A 186 -2.69 10.03 -5.66
CA LEU A 186 -1.76 9.17 -4.92
C LEU A 186 -2.35 8.83 -3.57
N GLN A 187 -2.39 7.55 -3.27
CA GLN A 187 -2.73 7.02 -1.97
C GLN A 187 -1.47 6.48 -1.29
N SER A 188 -1.19 6.99 -0.09
CA SER A 188 -0.13 6.48 0.77
C SER A 188 -0.56 5.14 1.39
N THR A 189 0.36 4.17 1.45
CA THR A 189 0.14 2.93 2.20
C THR A 189 0.55 3.07 3.67
N ARG A 190 1.42 4.05 3.99
CA ARG A 190 1.81 4.39 5.38
C ARG A 190 0.68 5.06 6.14
N ASP A 191 -0.09 5.91 5.47
CA ASP A 191 -1.28 6.56 6.01
C ASP A 191 -2.45 6.33 5.06
N THR A 192 -3.34 5.41 5.45
CA THR A 192 -4.49 4.99 4.64
C THR A 192 -5.52 6.10 4.44
N THR A 193 -5.45 7.18 5.22
CA THR A 193 -6.28 8.37 5.09
C THR A 193 -5.65 9.44 4.21
N ASP A 194 -4.37 9.28 3.84
CA ASP A 194 -3.64 10.26 3.06
C ASP A 194 -3.70 9.96 1.57
N VAL A 195 -4.65 10.65 0.92
CA VAL A 195 -4.77 10.71 -0.53
C VAL A 195 -4.55 12.15 -1.01
N LEU A 196 -3.73 12.31 -2.04
CA LEU A 196 -3.49 13.60 -2.68
C LEU A 196 -3.69 13.48 -4.19
N CYS A 197 -4.65 14.23 -4.70
CA CYS A 197 -4.94 14.35 -6.12
C CYS A 197 -4.42 15.68 -6.65
N THR A 198 -3.85 15.66 -7.84
CA THR A 198 -3.44 16.86 -8.58
C THR A 198 -3.89 16.77 -10.03
N THR A 199 -3.92 17.90 -10.72
CA THR A 199 -4.13 17.86 -12.17
C THR A 199 -2.92 17.18 -12.82
N ALA A 200 -3.16 16.23 -13.72
CA ALA A 200 -2.10 15.46 -14.35
C ALA A 200 -1.14 16.39 -15.13
N PRO A 201 0.19 16.22 -15.01
CA PRO A 201 1.16 16.95 -15.81
C PRO A 201 0.89 16.66 -17.29
N ARG A 202 0.59 17.69 -18.08
CA ARG A 202 0.44 17.52 -19.53
C ARG A 202 1.83 17.37 -20.13
N HIS A 203 2.16 16.17 -20.60
CA HIS A 203 3.24 16.01 -21.57
C HIS A 203 2.80 16.75 -22.85
N LYS A 204 3.49 17.84 -23.18
CA LYS A 204 3.40 18.49 -24.49
C LYS A 204 4.48 17.91 -25.40
#